data_AF-A0A7K2YY03-F1
#
_entry.id   AF-A0A7K2YY03-F1
#
_cell.length_a   1.000
_cell.length_b   1.000
_cell.length_c   1.000
_cell.angle_alpha   90.00
_cell.angle_beta   90.00
_cell.angle_gamma   90.00
#
_symmetry.space_group_name_H-M   'P 1'
#
loop_
_entity.id
_entity.type
_entity.pdbx_description
1 polymer ?
#
loop_
_entity_poly.entity_id
_entity_poly.type
_entity_poly.pdbx_seq_one_letter_code
_entity_poly.pdbx_strand_id
1 'polypeptide(L)'
;MRLLRLDEDLTTALLDAAVADADPLEVMPPVDGPPGWTADRRAAFLAFHHEWAATPTTYAILVDGRVVGAARLQPAPAGGLETGLWIGRSYRGQ
;
A
#
# COMPACT_ATOMS: atom_id res chain seq x y z
N MET A 1 -5.33 -14.58 7.01
CA MET A 1 -5.34 -13.23 6.40
C MET A 1 -6.54 -12.44 6.92
N ARG A 2 -6.38 -11.13 7.19
CA ARG A 2 -7.47 -10.19 7.48
C ARG A 2 -7.30 -8.90 6.68
N LEU A 3 -8.40 -8.18 6.46
CA LEU A 3 -8.40 -6.81 5.95
C LEU A 3 -8.86 -5.86 7.05
N LEU A 4 -8.10 -4.80 7.30
CA LEU A 4 -8.50 -3.71 8.17
C LEU A 4 -8.60 -2.45 7.33
N ARG A 5 -9.62 -1.60 7.57
CA ARG A 5 -9.71 -0.30 6.90
C ARG A 5 -8.44 0.47 7.20
N LEU A 6 -7.86 1.08 6.19
CA LEU A 6 -6.63 1.86 6.34
C LEU A 6 -6.93 3.11 7.19
N ASP A 7 -6.13 3.31 8.22
CA ASP A 7 -6.07 4.52 9.03
C ASP A 7 -4.61 5.01 9.10
N GLU A 8 -4.35 6.05 9.87
CA GLU A 8 -3.02 6.68 9.95
C GLU A 8 -1.97 5.74 10.58
N ASP A 9 -2.33 5.00 11.63
CA ASP A 9 -1.44 4.06 12.31
C ASP A 9 -1.06 2.90 11.37
N LEU A 10 -2.05 2.36 10.66
CA LEU A 10 -1.83 1.32 9.65
C LEU A 10 -1.06 1.84 8.44
N THR A 11 -1.15 3.14 8.11
CA THR A 11 -0.37 3.75 7.02
C THR A 11 1.13 3.76 7.33
N THR A 12 1.49 4.04 8.59
CA THR A 12 2.88 3.92 9.04
C THR A 12 3.38 2.47 8.96
N ALA A 13 2.60 1.51 9.47
CA ALA A 13 2.96 0.09 9.38
C ALA A 13 3.03 -0.43 7.93
N LEU A 14 2.23 0.16 7.04
CA LEU A 14 2.23 -0.16 5.61
C LEU A 14 3.52 0.30 4.93
N LEU A 15 4.03 1.48 5.29
CA LEU A 15 5.34 1.95 4.81
C LEU A 15 6.45 0.99 5.24
N ASP A 16 6.46 0.55 6.50
CA ASP A 16 7.45 -0.41 7.00
C ASP A 16 7.42 -1.73 6.21
N ALA A 17 6.21 -2.22 5.90
CA ALA A 17 6.04 -3.41 5.07
C ALA A 17 6.57 -3.21 3.64
N ALA A 18 6.28 -2.07 3.02
CA ALA A 18 6.74 -1.72 1.67
C ALA A 18 8.27 -1.61 1.61
N VAL A 19 8.88 -0.94 2.59
CA VAL A 19 10.34 -0.80 2.69
C VAL A 19 11.04 -2.14 2.86
N ALA A 20 10.45 -3.05 3.65
CA ALA A 20 11.05 -4.34 3.94
C ALA A 20 10.97 -5.33 2.76
N ASP A 21 9.93 -5.24 1.93
CA ASP A 21 9.52 -6.38 1.09
C ASP A 21 8.99 -6.00 -0.30
N ALA A 22 9.16 -4.75 -0.74
CA ALA A 22 8.80 -4.29 -2.07
C ALA A 22 9.81 -3.26 -2.63
N ASP A 23 9.94 -3.23 -3.96
CA ASP A 23 10.56 -2.10 -4.65
C ASP A 23 9.55 -0.94 -4.73
N PRO A 24 9.97 0.34 -4.56
CA PRO A 24 9.06 1.48 -4.66
C PRO A 24 8.21 1.46 -5.95
N LEU A 25 8.78 1.06 -7.09
CA LEU A 25 8.06 1.07 -8.37
C LEU A 25 6.95 0.00 -8.46
N GLU A 26 6.91 -0.96 -7.53
CA GLU A 26 5.82 -1.94 -7.45
C GLU A 26 4.60 -1.41 -6.70
N VAL A 27 4.75 -0.38 -5.85
CA VAL A 27 3.75 -0.03 -4.82
C VAL A 27 3.38 1.45 -4.76
N MET A 28 4.08 2.30 -5.52
CA MET A 28 3.80 3.73 -5.60
C MET A 28 4.17 4.31 -6.97
N PRO A 29 3.61 5.47 -7.34
CA PRO A 29 4.06 6.22 -8.51
C PRO A 29 5.56 6.54 -8.45
N PRO A 30 6.25 6.64 -9.59
CA PRO A 30 7.67 6.95 -9.62
C PRO A 30 7.95 8.34 -9.05
N VAL A 31 9.02 8.42 -8.27
CA VAL A 31 9.60 9.67 -7.75
C VAL A 31 11.06 9.69 -8.13
N ASP A 32 11.50 10.80 -8.74
CA ASP A 32 12.88 11.00 -9.17
C ASP A 32 13.87 10.85 -8.01
N GLY A 33 15.05 10.31 -8.30
CA GLY A 33 16.11 10.12 -7.31
C GLY A 33 16.86 8.80 -7.47
N PRO A 34 17.86 8.55 -6.59
CA PRO A 34 18.65 7.33 -6.63
C PRO A 34 17.78 6.07 -6.42
N PRO A 35 18.24 4.87 -6.78
CA PRO A 35 17.46 3.63 -6.63
C PRO A 35 17.02 3.34 -5.18
N GLY A 36 15.91 2.61 -5.02
CA GLY A 36 15.42 2.12 -3.73
C GLY A 36 14.65 3.13 -2.88
N TRP A 37 14.43 2.80 -1.60
CA TRP A 37 13.63 3.59 -0.67
C TRP A 37 14.39 4.80 -0.09
N THR A 38 14.28 5.95 -0.75
CA THR A 38 14.80 7.24 -0.27
C THR A 38 13.85 7.91 0.72
N ALA A 39 14.31 8.95 1.41
CA ALA A 39 13.44 9.77 2.28
C ALA A 39 12.26 10.38 1.50
N ASP A 40 12.51 10.89 0.29
CA ASP A 40 11.47 11.48 -0.56
C ASP A 40 10.44 10.45 -1.01
N ARG A 41 10.86 9.23 -1.37
CA ARG A 41 9.92 8.13 -1.71
C ARG A 41 9.09 7.69 -0.52
N ARG A 42 9.68 7.62 0.67
CA ARG A 42 8.94 7.32 1.91
C ARG A 42 7.89 8.41 2.20
N ALA A 43 8.25 9.68 2.07
CA ALA A 43 7.33 10.80 2.25
C ALA A 43 6.20 10.79 1.20
N ALA A 44 6.53 10.58 -0.08
CA ALA A 44 5.55 10.49 -1.16
C ALA A 44 4.62 9.28 -0.99
N PHE A 45 5.13 8.14 -0.50
CA PHE A 45 4.31 6.97 -0.19
C PHE A 45 3.27 7.27 0.89
N LEU A 46 3.68 7.92 1.99
CA LEU A 46 2.78 8.33 3.07
C LEU A 46 1.74 9.33 2.57
N ALA A 47 2.16 10.37 1.84
CA ALA A 47 1.25 11.36 1.28
C ALA A 47 0.19 10.74 0.36
N PHE A 48 0.61 9.83 -0.53
CA PHE A 48 -0.30 9.10 -1.40
C PHE A 48 -1.32 8.27 -0.58
N HIS A 49 -0.86 7.48 0.40
CA HIS A 49 -1.74 6.62 1.18
C HIS A 49 -2.63 7.39 2.17
N HIS A 50 -2.20 8.55 2.67
CA HIS A 50 -3.00 9.42 3.52
C HIS A 50 -4.28 9.87 2.79
N GLU A 51 -4.17 10.27 1.52
CA GLU A 51 -5.35 10.60 0.70
C GLU A 51 -6.31 9.41 0.55
N TRP A 52 -5.77 8.20 0.43
CA TRP A 52 -6.57 6.97 0.31
C TRP A 52 -7.13 6.46 1.63
N ALA A 53 -6.46 6.69 2.77
CA ALA A 53 -6.94 6.32 4.09
C ALA A 53 -8.23 7.07 4.47
N ALA A 54 -8.42 8.28 3.94
CA ALA A 54 -9.67 9.02 4.07
C ALA A 54 -10.86 8.36 3.34
N THR A 55 -10.61 7.39 2.46
CA THR A 55 -11.66 6.69 1.70
C THR A 55 -12.12 5.42 2.44
N PRO A 56 -13.42 5.08 2.41
CA PRO A 56 -13.92 3.87 3.06
C PRO A 56 -13.58 2.58 2.30
N THR A 57 -12.84 2.67 1.19
CA THR A 57 -12.58 1.59 0.23
C THR A 57 -11.12 1.13 0.19
N THR A 58 -10.28 1.63 1.09
CA THR A 58 -8.87 1.24 1.19
C THR A 58 -8.61 0.46 2.48
N TYR A 59 -7.82 -0.60 2.37
CA TYR A 59 -7.60 -1.58 3.42
C TYR A 59 -6.11 -1.97 3.50
N ALA A 60 -5.60 -2.12 4.72
CA ALA A 60 -4.37 -2.85 4.98
C ALA A 60 -4.64 -4.36 5.00
N ILE A 61 -3.70 -5.13 4.46
CA ILE A 61 -3.72 -6.60 4.45
C ILE A 61 -2.84 -7.10 5.57
N LEU A 62 -3.39 -7.95 6.42
CA LEU A 62 -2.70 -8.49 7.58
C LEU A 62 -2.56 -10.01 7.52
N VAL A 63 -1.35 -10.50 7.83
CA VAL A 63 -1.04 -11.91 8.10
C VAL A 63 -0.46 -12.00 9.50
N ASP A 64 -1.06 -12.82 10.36
CA ASP A 64 -0.67 -12.98 11.77
C ASP A 64 -0.51 -11.64 12.54
N GLY A 65 -1.36 -10.67 12.21
CA GLY A 65 -1.36 -9.34 12.83
C GLY A 65 -0.35 -8.35 12.25
N ARG A 66 0.50 -8.77 11.31
CA ARG A 66 1.47 -7.92 10.62
C ARG A 66 0.89 -7.38 9.32
N VAL A 67 1.07 -6.09 9.05
CA VAL A 67 0.73 -5.50 7.74
C VAL A 67 1.71 -6.01 6.69
N VAL A 68 1.18 -6.50 5.57
CA VAL A 68 1.96 -7.11 4.47
C VAL A 68 1.65 -6.51 3.11
N GLY A 69 0.70 -5.57 3.04
CA GLY A 69 0.25 -4.99 1.78
C GLY A 69 -1.01 -4.15 1.94
N ALA A 70 -1.53 -3.68 0.82
CA ALA A 70 -2.77 -2.90 0.78
C ALA A 70 -3.67 -3.32 -0.39
N ALA A 71 -4.97 -3.19 -0.17
CA ALA A 71 -6.00 -3.36 -1.18
C ALA A 71 -6.87 -2.10 -1.22
N ARG A 72 -7.21 -1.64 -2.42
CA ARG A 72 -8.13 -0.52 -2.63
C ARG A 72 -9.17 -0.86 -3.68
N LEU A 73 -10.38 -0.35 -3.49
CA LEU A 73 -11.47 -0.44 -4.46
C LEU A 73 -11.80 0.94 -5.00
N GLN A 74 -11.94 1.05 -6.31
CA GLN A 74 -12.34 2.28 -7.00
C GLN A 74 -13.42 1.98 -8.06
N PRO A 75 -14.39 2.87 -8.29
CA PRO A 75 -15.33 2.72 -9.40
C PRO A 75 -14.60 2.67 -10.75
N ALA A 76 -14.95 1.68 -11.58
CA ALA A 76 -14.41 1.57 -12.93
C ALA A 76 -15.29 2.33 -13.95
N PRO A 77 -14.73 2.95 -15.00
CA PRO A 77 -15.49 3.73 -15.99
C PRO A 77 -16.59 2.93 -16.72
N ALA A 78 -16.39 1.64 -16.93
CA ALA A 78 -17.33 0.75 -17.60
C ALA A 78 -18.38 0.13 -16.65
N GLY A 79 -18.42 0.58 -15.40
CA GLY A 79 -19.21 -0.03 -14.33
C GLY A 79 -18.42 -1.10 -13.54
N GLY A 80 -18.84 -1.36 -12.31
CA GLY A 80 -18.14 -2.25 -11.38
C GLY A 80 -17.04 -1.54 -10.58
N LEU A 81 -16.17 -2.33 -9.94
CA LEU A 81 -15.05 -1.85 -9.13
C LEU A 81 -13.73 -2.39 -9.68
N GLU A 82 -12.78 -1.50 -9.89
CA GLU A 82 -11.37 -1.83 -10.07
C GLU A 82 -10.73 -2.05 -8.70
N THR A 83 -9.87 -3.07 -8.61
CA THR A 83 -9.08 -3.34 -7.41
C THR A 83 -7.61 -3.03 -7.68
N GLY A 84 -7.04 -2.13 -6.88
CA GLY A 84 -5.59 -2.02 -6.75
C GLY A 84 -5.13 -2.86 -5.57
N LEU A 85 -4.13 -3.71 -5.77
CA LEU A 85 -3.61 -4.60 -4.73
C LEU A 85 -2.10 -4.72 -4.87
N TRP A 86 -1.40 -4.66 -3.75
CA TRP A 86 -0.02 -5.15 -3.67
C TRP A 86 0.20 -5.92 -2.36
N ILE A 87 1.09 -6.90 -2.42
CA ILE A 87 1.52 -7.73 -1.29
C ILE A 87 3.04 -7.80 -1.33
N GLY A 88 3.68 -7.72 -0.17
CA GLY A 88 5.13 -7.91 -0.03
C GLY A 88 5.60 -9.22 -0.65
N ARG A 89 6.76 -9.20 -1.29
CA ARG A 89 7.29 -10.34 -2.09
C ARG A 89 7.33 -11.64 -1.30
N SER A 90 7.68 -11.59 -0.02
CA SER A 90 7.82 -12.74 0.87
C SER A 90 6.48 -13.42 1.21
N TYR A 91 5.35 -12.75 0.95
CA TYR A 91 3.99 -13.24 1.23
C TYR A 91 3.21 -13.64 -0.03
N ARG A 92 3.83 -13.57 -1.22
CA ARG A 92 3.18 -13.96 -2.48
C ARG A 92 3.23 -15.49 -2.67
N GLY A 93 2.13 -16.07 -3.18
CA GLY A 93 2.06 -17.50 -3.52
C GLY A 93 1.87 -18.45 -2.33
N GLN A 94 1.44 -17.91 -1.18
CA GLN A 94 1.09 -18.67 0.02
C GLN A 94 -0.43 -18.77 0.20
#